data_AF-A0A7Y3WTS0-F1
#
_entry.id   AF-A0A7Y3WTS0-F1
#
_cell.length_a   1.000
_cell.length_b   1.000
_cell.length_c   1.000
_cell.angle_alpha   90.00
_cell.angle_beta   90.00
_cell.angle_gamma   90.00
#
_symmetry.space_group_name_H-M   'P 1'
#
loop_
_entity.id
_entity.type
_entity.pdbx_description
1 polymer ?
#
loop_
_entity_poly.entity_id
_entity_poly.type
_entity_poly.pdbx_seq_one_letter_code
_entity_poly.pdbx_strand_id
1 'polypeptide(L)'
;MLLHNYYYCGDGCIPGYIFVSLVPNEYTLKRLPVALAHECNHNVRFQFEKWKTNITLAEMMISEGLAEKFATSLFGEDMIGPWVSKTDIETLNNYIKPIIKDGLNATGFDNITAYLYGDEMAQLRGYFPIGLPYCAGYACGYHMVKYYLKKTGKSIVEDTLTPTSEIMKEIEDFWDEDSI
;
A
#
# COMPACT_ATOMS: atom_id res chain seq x y z
N MET A 1 14.50 6.31 0.98
CA MET A 1 13.20 6.12 1.66
C MET A 1 12.71 7.39 2.35
N LEU A 2 13.31 7.88 3.45
CA LEU A 2 12.82 9.11 4.11
C LEU A 2 12.73 10.33 3.18
N LEU A 3 13.76 10.59 2.36
CA LEU A 3 13.73 11.67 1.36
C LEU A 3 12.56 11.51 0.37
N HIS A 4 12.36 10.29 -0.14
CA HIS A 4 11.26 9.96 -1.03
C HIS A 4 9.88 10.09 -0.37
N ASN A 5 9.79 9.93 0.94
CA ASN A 5 8.53 10.02 1.70
C ASN A 5 8.34 11.37 2.40
N TYR A 6 9.00 12.43 1.93
CA TYR A 6 8.92 13.75 2.57
C TYR A 6 9.21 13.72 4.08
N TYR A 7 10.25 12.95 4.40
CA TYR A 7 10.90 12.85 5.71
C TYR A 7 10.09 12.15 6.81
N TYR A 8 9.18 11.23 6.47
CA TYR A 8 8.55 10.34 7.45
C TYR A 8 8.27 8.94 6.87
N CYS A 9 8.29 7.91 7.72
CA CYS A 9 7.82 6.56 7.41
C CYS A 9 7.59 5.77 8.71
N GLY A 10 6.89 4.64 8.62
CA GLY A 10 6.71 3.73 9.74
C GLY A 10 6.91 2.26 9.36
N ASP A 11 6.87 1.42 10.40
CA ASP A 11 6.78 -0.03 10.30
C ASP A 11 5.97 -0.57 11.49
N GLY A 12 4.81 -1.13 11.18
CA GLY A 12 3.89 -1.79 12.09
C GLY A 12 3.77 -3.30 11.87
N CYS A 13 4.70 -3.94 11.16
CA CYS A 13 4.61 -5.36 10.81
C CYS A 13 4.96 -6.30 11.99
N ILE A 14 5.37 -5.76 13.13
CA ILE A 14 5.69 -6.52 14.35
C ILE A 14 4.54 -6.33 15.35
N PRO A 15 3.71 -7.37 15.60
CA PRO A 15 2.62 -7.28 16.56
C PRO A 15 3.03 -6.74 17.94
N GLY A 16 2.32 -5.71 18.39
CA GLY A 16 2.56 -5.01 19.66
C GLY A 16 3.58 -3.88 19.58
N TYR A 17 4.19 -3.64 18.42
CA TYR A 17 5.20 -2.60 18.22
C TYR A 17 4.90 -1.77 16.97
N ILE A 18 5.16 -0.47 17.07
CA ILE A 18 5.13 0.45 15.95
C ILE A 18 6.44 1.24 15.99
N PHE A 19 7.16 1.24 14.88
CA PHE A 19 8.33 2.07 14.67
C PHE A 19 7.96 3.22 13.74
N VAL A 20 8.32 4.45 14.11
CA VAL A 20 8.17 5.61 13.23
C VAL A 20 9.50 6.35 13.17
N SER A 21 9.94 6.65 11.96
CA SER A 21 11.10 7.50 11.69
C SER A 21 10.62 8.78 11.03
N LEU A 22 10.99 9.94 11.58
CA LEU A 22 10.67 11.22 10.96
C LEU A 22 11.74 12.29 11.24
N VAL A 23 11.86 13.26 10.34
CA VAL A 23 12.56 14.52 10.62
C VAL A 23 11.52 15.53 11.10
N PRO A 24 11.60 16.05 12.34
CA PRO A 24 10.56 16.92 12.89
C PRO A 24 10.46 18.25 12.14
N ASN A 25 9.27 18.56 11.62
CA ASN A 25 8.89 19.86 11.07
C ASN A 25 7.35 19.97 11.05
N GLU A 26 6.81 21.13 10.64
CA GLU A 26 5.35 21.34 10.63
C GLU A 26 4.61 20.30 9.77
N TYR A 27 5.17 19.90 8.64
CA TYR A 27 4.58 18.93 7.72
C TYR A 27 4.55 17.51 8.33
N THR A 28 5.68 17.04 8.89
CA THR A 28 5.82 15.68 9.43
C THR A 28 5.10 15.51 10.76
N LEU A 29 5.10 16.54 11.62
CA LEU A 29 4.40 16.49 12.92
C LEU A 29 2.88 16.38 12.74
N LYS A 30 2.29 17.07 11.74
CA LYS A 30 0.86 16.92 11.41
C LYS A 30 0.52 15.52 10.89
N ARG A 31 1.48 14.81 10.30
CA ARG A 31 1.30 13.46 9.72
C ARG A 31 1.66 12.32 10.65
N LEU A 32 2.29 12.60 11.79
CA LEU A 32 2.64 11.57 12.77
C LEU A 32 1.42 10.74 13.23
N PRO A 33 0.24 11.33 13.57
CA PRO A 33 -0.94 10.54 13.93
C PRO A 33 -1.43 9.63 12.78
N VAL A 34 -1.30 10.09 11.54
CA VAL A 34 -1.71 9.37 10.33
C VAL A 34 -0.81 8.17 10.09
N ALA A 35 0.52 8.37 10.18
CA ALA A 35 1.49 7.28 10.09
C ALA A 35 1.27 6.25 11.21
N LEU A 36 1.01 6.68 12.44
CA LEU A 36 0.72 5.76 13.55
C LEU A 36 -0.56 4.95 13.31
N ALA A 37 -1.61 5.55 12.72
CA ALA A 37 -2.82 4.82 12.38
C ALA A 37 -2.59 3.79 11.26
N HIS A 38 -1.79 4.14 10.24
CA HIS A 38 -1.34 3.20 9.20
C HIS A 38 -0.63 2.00 9.82
N GLU A 39 0.40 2.23 10.63
CA GLU A 39 1.16 1.14 11.25
C GLU A 39 0.35 0.35 12.29
N CYS A 40 -0.63 0.99 12.93
CA CYS A 40 -1.58 0.32 13.81
C CYS A 40 -2.49 -0.64 13.03
N ASN A 41 -2.90 -0.28 11.81
CA ASN A 41 -3.65 -1.17 10.95
C ASN A 41 -2.87 -2.44 10.63
N HIS A 42 -1.58 -2.32 10.27
CA HIS A 42 -0.69 -3.46 10.04
C HIS A 42 -0.61 -4.39 11.26
N ASN A 43 -0.48 -3.83 12.46
CA ASN A 43 -0.46 -4.59 13.71
C ASN A 43 -1.71 -5.48 13.86
N VAL A 44 -2.90 -4.93 13.55
CA VAL A 44 -4.17 -5.65 13.58
C VAL A 44 -4.25 -6.65 12.44
N ARG A 45 -3.99 -6.24 11.20
CA ARG A 45 -4.04 -7.07 9.98
C ARG A 45 -3.27 -8.37 10.17
N PHE A 46 -2.03 -8.27 10.63
CA PHE A 46 -1.15 -9.44 10.78
C PHE A 46 -1.49 -10.36 11.96
N GLN A 47 -2.52 -10.04 12.78
CA GLN A 47 -3.12 -11.03 13.70
C GLN A 47 -4.04 -12.02 12.99
N PHE A 48 -4.68 -11.59 11.91
CA PHE A 48 -5.68 -12.35 11.17
C PHE A 48 -5.09 -12.96 9.89
N GLU A 49 -4.25 -12.20 9.20
CA GLU A 49 -3.51 -12.66 8.03
C GLU A 49 -2.03 -12.78 8.38
N LYS A 50 -1.65 -13.92 8.98
CA LYS A 50 -0.31 -14.09 9.54
C LYS A 50 0.77 -13.91 8.48
N TRP A 51 1.81 -13.17 8.87
CA TRP A 51 3.00 -12.99 8.05
C TRP A 51 3.61 -14.33 7.61
N LYS A 52 4.07 -14.38 6.36
CA LYS A 52 4.76 -15.51 5.76
C LYS A 52 5.82 -15.01 4.77
N THR A 53 6.93 -15.74 4.64
CA THR A 53 8.05 -15.35 3.76
C THR A 53 7.73 -15.46 2.28
N ASN A 54 6.71 -16.25 1.92
CA ASN A 54 6.19 -16.40 0.56
C ASN A 54 4.91 -15.56 0.34
N ILE A 55 4.80 -14.41 1.01
CA ILE A 55 3.71 -13.45 0.77
C ILE A 55 3.72 -13.02 -0.70
N THR A 56 2.52 -12.90 -1.29
CA THR A 56 2.37 -12.46 -2.68
C THR A 56 2.39 -10.94 -2.79
N LEU A 57 2.63 -10.42 -4.00
CA LEU A 57 2.46 -9.00 -4.28
C LEU A 57 1.03 -8.53 -3.95
N ALA A 58 0.01 -9.30 -4.34
CA ALA A 58 -1.38 -8.97 -4.04
C ALA A 58 -1.66 -8.84 -2.54
N GLU A 59 -1.13 -9.75 -1.72
CA GLU A 59 -1.26 -9.72 -0.25
C GLU A 59 -0.59 -8.47 0.35
N MET A 60 0.58 -8.09 -0.14
CA MET A 60 1.25 -6.85 0.27
C MET A 60 0.46 -5.61 -0.13
N MET A 61 0.00 -5.53 -1.38
CA MET A 61 -0.75 -4.38 -1.89
C MET A 61 -2.08 -4.18 -1.16
N ILE A 62 -2.81 -5.26 -0.89
CA ILE A 62 -4.04 -5.19 -0.10
C ILE A 62 -3.75 -4.75 1.33
N SER A 63 -2.70 -5.28 1.95
CA SER A 63 -2.32 -4.89 3.32
C SER A 63 -1.98 -3.40 3.41
N GLU A 64 -1.16 -2.88 2.48
CA GLU A 64 -0.81 -1.45 2.46
C GLU A 64 -1.99 -0.56 2.07
N GLY A 65 -2.84 -1.01 1.14
CA GLY A 65 -4.05 -0.29 0.75
C GLY A 65 -5.06 -0.17 1.89
N LEU A 66 -5.24 -1.23 2.69
CA LEU A 66 -6.11 -1.23 3.88
C LEU A 66 -5.55 -0.29 4.95
N ALA A 67 -4.25 -0.34 5.21
CA ALA A 67 -3.60 0.52 6.18
C ALA A 67 -3.73 2.00 5.83
N GLU A 68 -3.48 2.35 4.57
CA GLU A 68 -3.58 3.73 4.10
C GLU A 68 -5.04 4.21 4.11
N LYS A 69 -5.97 3.38 3.64
CA LYS A 69 -7.40 3.72 3.62
C LYS A 69 -7.98 3.85 5.03
N PHE A 70 -7.50 3.05 5.97
CA PHE A 70 -7.85 3.19 7.38
C PHE A 70 -7.36 4.53 7.94
N ALA A 71 -6.12 4.91 7.66
CA ALA A 71 -5.58 6.20 8.08
C ALA A 71 -6.37 7.37 7.47
N THR A 72 -6.69 7.33 6.17
CA THR A 72 -7.49 8.40 5.52
C THR A 72 -8.94 8.44 6.01
N SER A 73 -9.50 7.31 6.47
CA SER A 73 -10.83 7.30 7.09
C SER A 73 -10.91 8.07 8.42
N LEU A 74 -9.79 8.15 9.15
CA LEU A 74 -9.71 8.85 10.44
C LEU A 74 -9.29 10.31 10.29
N PHE A 75 -8.43 10.62 9.31
CA PHE A 75 -7.77 11.93 9.20
C PHE A 75 -8.09 12.72 7.94
N GLY A 76 -8.83 12.14 6.98
CA GLY A 76 -9.18 12.76 5.71
C GLY A 76 -8.31 12.29 4.53
N GLU A 77 -8.88 12.37 3.33
CA GLU A 77 -8.21 12.02 2.07
C GLU A 77 -7.05 12.97 1.73
N ASP A 78 -7.07 14.21 2.26
CA ASP A 78 -5.99 15.19 2.12
C ASP A 78 -4.71 14.82 2.89
N MET A 79 -4.84 13.87 3.82
CA MET A 79 -3.73 13.37 4.64
C MET A 79 -3.07 12.11 4.08
N ILE A 80 -3.47 11.67 2.89
CA ILE A 80 -2.88 10.53 2.20
C ILE A 80 -1.35 10.65 2.06
N GLY A 81 -0.65 9.54 2.22
CA GLY A 81 0.80 9.47 2.18
C GLY A 81 1.39 9.79 0.80
N PRO A 82 2.62 10.34 0.74
CA PRO A 82 3.29 10.67 -0.52
C PRO A 82 3.61 9.45 -1.38
N TRP A 83 3.65 8.25 -0.79
CA TRP A 83 3.81 6.99 -1.54
C TRP A 83 2.58 6.63 -2.36
N VAL A 84 1.42 7.20 -2.07
CA VAL A 84 0.23 7.10 -2.94
C VAL A 84 0.04 8.38 -3.75
N SER A 85 0.08 9.54 -3.09
CA SER A 85 -0.32 10.83 -3.68
C SER A 85 0.56 11.34 -4.82
N LYS A 86 1.75 10.76 -5.00
CA LYS A 86 2.68 11.12 -6.09
C LYS A 86 2.34 10.47 -7.42
N THR A 87 1.55 9.40 -7.39
CA THR A 87 1.11 8.72 -8.60
C THR A 87 -0.17 9.36 -9.08
N ASP A 88 -0.14 9.98 -10.26
CA ASP A 88 -1.36 10.51 -10.87
C ASP A 88 -2.24 9.39 -11.43
N ILE A 89 -3.54 9.68 -11.57
CA ILE A 89 -4.55 8.69 -11.94
C ILE A 89 -4.38 8.16 -13.38
N GLU A 90 -3.84 8.98 -14.28
CA GLU A 90 -3.63 8.61 -15.68
C GLU A 90 -2.48 7.61 -15.79
N THR A 91 -1.36 7.89 -15.12
CA THR A 91 -0.23 6.97 -14.98
C THR A 91 -0.66 5.68 -14.28
N LEU A 92 -1.49 5.77 -13.24
CA LEU A 92 -2.03 4.58 -12.58
C LEU A 92 -2.78 3.69 -13.56
N ASN A 93 -3.78 4.25 -14.27
CA ASN A 93 -4.67 3.47 -15.12
C ASN A 93 -3.98 2.94 -16.38
N ASN A 94 -3.20 3.78 -17.06
CA ASN A 94 -2.67 3.47 -18.39
C ASN A 94 -1.31 2.77 -18.37
N TYR A 95 -0.54 2.90 -17.29
CA TYR A 95 0.83 2.39 -17.22
C TYR A 95 1.06 1.38 -16.09
N ILE A 96 0.67 1.74 -14.86
CA ILE A 96 0.97 0.91 -13.68
C ILE A 96 0.09 -0.34 -13.62
N LYS A 97 -1.22 -0.21 -13.79
CA LYS A 97 -2.17 -1.34 -13.67
C LYS A 97 -1.81 -2.53 -14.58
N PRO A 98 -1.50 -2.36 -15.88
CA PRO A 98 -1.13 -3.48 -16.75
C PRO A 98 0.08 -4.25 -16.24
N ILE A 99 1.15 -3.55 -15.84
CA ILE A 99 2.39 -4.19 -15.36
C ILE A 99 2.14 -4.93 -14.04
N ILE A 100 1.40 -4.31 -13.11
CA ILE A 100 1.08 -4.92 -11.82
C ILE A 100 0.20 -6.16 -11.99
N LYS A 101 -0.80 -6.13 -12.89
CA LYS A 101 -1.72 -7.26 -13.12
C LYS A 101 -0.96 -8.54 -13.44
N ASP A 102 0.08 -8.45 -14.28
CA ASP A 102 0.92 -9.58 -14.67
C ASP A 102 1.80 -10.10 -13.50
N GLY A 103 2.06 -9.26 -12.50
CA GLY A 103 2.95 -9.53 -11.37
C GLY A 103 2.28 -9.95 -10.06
N LEU A 104 0.94 -10.00 -9.97
CA LEU A 104 0.21 -10.19 -8.70
C LEU A 104 0.63 -11.43 -7.89
N ASN A 105 1.03 -12.49 -8.60
CA ASN A 105 1.44 -13.76 -7.99
C ASN A 105 2.94 -13.83 -7.68
N ALA A 106 3.71 -12.76 -7.91
CA ALA A 106 5.09 -12.69 -7.50
C ALA A 106 5.19 -12.90 -5.99
N THR A 107 6.16 -13.70 -5.55
CA THR A 107 6.40 -14.02 -4.13
C THR A 107 7.86 -13.78 -3.78
N GLY A 108 8.10 -13.53 -2.50
CA GLY A 108 9.45 -13.24 -2.01
C GLY A 108 9.84 -11.77 -2.19
N PHE A 109 10.54 -11.22 -1.19
CA PHE A 109 10.89 -9.80 -1.14
C PHE A 109 11.76 -9.35 -2.32
N ASP A 110 12.59 -10.24 -2.84
CA ASP A 110 13.39 -10.07 -4.04
C ASP A 110 12.53 -9.77 -5.27
N ASN A 111 11.45 -10.53 -5.48
CA ASN A 111 10.60 -10.37 -6.66
C ASN A 111 9.55 -9.28 -6.51
N ILE A 112 9.04 -9.04 -5.30
CA ILE A 112 8.01 -8.01 -5.07
C ILE A 112 8.59 -6.59 -4.98
N THR A 113 9.90 -6.43 -4.70
CA THR A 113 10.47 -5.10 -4.41
C THR A 113 10.26 -4.12 -5.58
N ALA A 114 10.51 -4.57 -6.81
CA ALA A 114 10.36 -3.72 -7.99
C ALA A 114 8.89 -3.34 -8.25
N TYR A 115 7.95 -4.27 -7.99
CA TYR A 115 6.51 -4.00 -8.08
C TYR A 115 6.02 -3.02 -7.02
N LEU A 116 6.42 -3.27 -5.77
CA LEU A 116 5.88 -2.55 -4.63
C LEU A 116 6.50 -1.17 -4.49
N TYR A 117 7.84 -1.08 -4.55
CA TYR A 117 8.60 0.15 -4.27
C TYR A 117 9.10 0.87 -5.53
N GLY A 118 9.05 0.23 -6.70
CA GLY A 118 9.54 0.79 -7.95
C GLY A 118 11.03 0.54 -8.23
N ASP A 119 11.43 0.85 -9.46
CA ASP A 119 12.74 0.49 -10.02
C ASP A 119 13.92 1.09 -9.26
N GLU A 120 13.82 2.35 -8.82
CA GLU A 120 14.89 3.02 -8.08
C GLU A 120 15.23 2.25 -6.79
N MET A 121 14.21 1.77 -6.08
CA MET A 121 14.40 1.00 -4.84
C MET A 121 14.88 -0.42 -5.13
N ALA A 122 14.42 -1.04 -6.21
CA ALA A 122 14.93 -2.34 -6.67
C ALA A 122 16.43 -2.27 -6.96
N GLN A 123 16.86 -1.28 -7.74
CA GLN A 123 18.26 -1.09 -8.11
C GLN A 123 19.15 -0.83 -6.89
N LEU A 124 18.71 0.00 -5.95
CA LEU A 124 19.45 0.26 -4.69
C LEU A 124 19.65 -1.00 -3.84
N ARG A 125 18.77 -2.01 -3.99
CA ARG A 125 18.83 -3.29 -3.29
C ARG A 125 19.47 -4.42 -4.14
N GLY A 126 19.96 -4.10 -5.34
CA GLY A 126 20.60 -5.06 -6.25
C GLY A 126 19.62 -5.96 -7.01
N TYR A 127 18.35 -5.57 -7.13
CA TYR A 127 17.32 -6.28 -7.90
C TYR A 127 17.11 -5.65 -9.28
N PHE A 128 16.45 -6.41 -10.17
CA PHE A 128 16.19 -5.97 -11.54
C PHE A 128 14.99 -4.99 -11.61
N PRO A 129 15.10 -3.91 -12.40
CA PRO A 129 13.98 -3.02 -12.68
C PRO A 129 12.94 -3.69 -13.60
N ILE A 130 11.68 -3.25 -13.50
CA ILE A 130 10.55 -3.72 -14.31
C ILE A 130 9.75 -2.58 -14.97
N GLY A 131 10.24 -1.34 -14.85
CA GLY A 131 9.65 -0.14 -15.43
C GLY A 131 8.75 0.65 -14.47
N LEU A 132 8.58 0.24 -13.21
CA LEU A 132 7.60 0.88 -12.34
C LEU A 132 8.16 2.11 -11.59
N PRO A 133 7.36 3.19 -11.49
CA PRO A 133 7.75 4.36 -10.71
C PRO A 133 7.75 4.06 -9.20
N TYR A 134 8.31 4.98 -8.43
CA TYR A 134 8.39 4.87 -6.98
C TYR A 134 7.02 4.60 -6.35
N CYS A 135 6.93 3.57 -5.52
CA CYS A 135 5.71 3.16 -4.80
C CYS A 135 4.48 2.85 -5.67
N ALA A 136 4.68 2.41 -6.93
CA ALA A 136 3.59 2.03 -7.83
C ALA A 136 2.62 1.01 -7.23
N GLY A 137 3.15 -0.03 -6.55
CA GLY A 137 2.32 -1.04 -5.89
C GLY A 137 1.53 -0.50 -4.69
N TYR A 138 2.10 0.42 -3.90
CA TYR A 138 1.37 1.09 -2.83
C TYR A 138 0.19 1.90 -3.38
N ALA A 139 0.45 2.72 -4.39
CA ALA A 139 -0.59 3.54 -5.01
C ALA A 139 -1.71 2.67 -5.61
N CYS A 140 -1.35 1.65 -6.37
CA CYS A 140 -2.34 0.74 -6.95
C CYS A 140 -3.12 -0.04 -5.86
N GLY A 141 -2.46 -0.51 -4.81
CA GLY A 141 -3.11 -1.17 -3.66
C GLY A 141 -4.13 -0.27 -2.95
N TYR A 142 -3.82 1.02 -2.78
CA TYR A 142 -4.77 2.00 -2.25
C TYR A 142 -6.05 2.07 -3.10
N HIS A 143 -5.90 2.19 -4.42
CA HIS A 143 -7.04 2.27 -5.33
C HIS A 143 -7.81 0.95 -5.45
N MET A 144 -7.15 -0.20 -5.34
CA MET A 144 -7.81 -1.51 -5.23
C MET A 144 -8.74 -1.58 -4.03
N VAL A 145 -8.27 -1.15 -2.86
CA VAL A 145 -9.08 -1.13 -1.62
C VAL A 145 -10.19 -0.09 -1.70
N LYS A 146 -9.92 1.11 -2.24
CA LYS A 146 -10.94 2.14 -2.46
C LYS A 146 -12.05 1.63 -3.39
N TYR A 147 -11.69 0.93 -4.45
CA TYR A 147 -12.63 0.30 -5.39
C TYR A 147 -13.48 -0.77 -4.68
N TYR A 148 -12.83 -1.68 -3.95
CA TYR A 148 -13.49 -2.71 -3.14
C TYR A 148 -14.54 -2.14 -2.19
N LEU A 149 -14.17 -1.14 -1.38
CA LEU A 149 -15.08 -0.53 -0.41
C LEU A 149 -16.26 0.16 -1.09
N LYS A 150 -16.01 0.84 -2.22
CA LYS A 150 -17.07 1.48 -3.00
C LYS A 150 -18.06 0.45 -3.56
N LYS A 151 -17.54 -0.67 -4.08
CA LYS A 151 -18.36 -1.74 -4.68
C LYS A 151 -19.19 -2.50 -3.65
N THR A 152 -18.61 -2.78 -2.48
CA THR A 152 -19.24 -3.61 -1.45
C THR A 152 -20.01 -2.81 -0.40
N GLY A 153 -19.71 -1.52 -0.23
CA GLY A 153 -20.30 -0.66 0.79
C GLY A 153 -19.86 -0.99 2.22
N LYS A 154 -18.83 -1.83 2.39
CA LYS A 154 -18.34 -2.28 3.69
C LYS A 154 -17.45 -1.23 4.39
N SER A 155 -17.22 -1.46 5.68
CA SER A 155 -16.38 -0.61 6.52
C SER A 155 -14.92 -1.01 6.45
N ILE A 156 -14.03 -0.02 6.32
CA ILE A 156 -12.58 -0.23 6.38
C ILE A 156 -12.12 -0.90 7.70
N VAL A 157 -12.84 -0.69 8.80
CA VAL A 157 -12.55 -1.32 10.09
C VAL A 157 -12.81 -2.82 10.04
N GLU A 158 -13.93 -3.23 9.43
CA GLU A 158 -14.29 -4.64 9.29
C GLU A 158 -13.38 -5.33 8.27
N ASP A 159 -13.10 -4.67 7.15
CA ASP A 159 -12.33 -5.25 6.04
C ASP A 159 -10.83 -5.33 6.30
N THR A 160 -10.32 -4.60 7.30
CA THR A 160 -8.96 -4.81 7.82
C THR A 160 -8.75 -6.28 8.24
N LEU A 161 -9.82 -6.98 8.65
CA LEU A 161 -9.78 -8.37 9.09
C LEU A 161 -10.07 -9.36 7.95
N THR A 162 -10.57 -8.89 6.81
CA THR A 162 -11.04 -9.74 5.71
C THR A 162 -9.85 -10.33 4.95
N PRO A 163 -9.82 -11.66 4.71
CA PRO A 163 -8.74 -12.30 3.98
C PRO A 163 -8.49 -11.64 2.61
N THR A 164 -7.23 -11.46 2.24
CA THR A 164 -6.85 -10.92 0.91
C THR A 164 -7.59 -11.64 -0.21
N SER A 165 -7.72 -12.97 -0.13
CA SER A 165 -8.38 -13.77 -1.16
C SER A 165 -9.87 -13.46 -1.34
N GLU A 166 -10.56 -12.99 -0.30
CA GLU A 166 -11.96 -12.55 -0.40
C GLU A 166 -12.04 -11.16 -1.03
N ILE A 167 -11.15 -10.24 -0.63
CA ILE A 167 -11.07 -8.91 -1.23
C ILE A 167 -10.77 -9.02 -2.73
N MET A 168 -9.78 -9.84 -3.11
CA MET A 168 -9.37 -10.02 -4.52
C MET A 168 -10.49 -10.55 -5.42
N LYS A 169 -11.35 -11.45 -4.92
CA LYS A 169 -12.51 -11.96 -5.67
C LYS A 169 -13.53 -10.88 -6.00
N GLU A 170 -13.72 -9.92 -5.09
CA GLU A 170 -14.67 -8.82 -5.28
C GLU A 170 -14.15 -7.76 -6.25
N ILE A 171 -12.86 -7.77 -6.60
CA ILE A 171 -12.22 -6.75 -7.45
C ILE A 171 -11.58 -7.32 -8.72
N GLU A 172 -12.05 -8.47 -9.22
CA GLU A 172 -11.55 -9.04 -10.49
C GLU A 172 -11.69 -8.07 -11.68
N ASP A 173 -12.74 -7.23 -11.65
CA ASP A 173 -13.05 -6.18 -12.62
C ASP A 173 -12.26 -4.89 -12.43
N PHE A 174 -11.58 -4.69 -11.30
CA PHE A 174 -10.76 -3.50 -11.05
C PHE A 174 -9.76 -3.26 -12.18
N TRP A 175 -9.20 -4.32 -12.76
CA TRP A 175 -8.18 -4.20 -13.80
C TRP A 175 -8.69 -3.63 -15.11
N ASP A 176 -9.99 -3.77 -15.37
CA ASP A 176 -10.63 -3.40 -16.63
C ASP A 176 -11.41 -2.07 -16.51
N GLU A 177 -11.51 -1.51 -15.31
CA GLU A 177 -12.14 -0.22 -15.02
C GLU A 177 -11.14 0.87 -14.64
N ASP A 178 -11.42 2.12 -15.01
CA ASP A 178 -10.60 3.25 -14.59
C ASP A 178 -10.77 3.57 -13.11
N SER A 179 -9.64 3.72 -12.42
CA SER A 179 -9.61 4.23 -11.04
C SER A 179 -10.01 5.71 -11.01
N ILE A 180 -10.71 6.11 -9.94
CA ILE A 180 -11.20 7.49 -9.69
C ILE A 180 -10.72 7.96 -8.31
#